data_AF-A0A1J4NPE1-F1
#
_entry.id   AF-A0A1J4NPE1-F1
#
_cell.length_a   1.000
_cell.length_b   1.000
_cell.length_c   1.000
_cell.angle_alpha   90.00
_cell.angle_beta   90.00
_cell.angle_gamma   90.00
#
_symmetry.space_group_name_H-M   'P 1'
#
loop_
_entity.id
_entity.type
_entity.pdbx_description
1 polymer ?
#
loop_
_entity_poly.entity_id
_entity_poly.type
_entity_poly.pdbx_seq_one_letter_code
_entity_poly.pdbx_strand_id
1 'polypeptide(L)'
;MSKSEQTRALILETAMRLFQERGYDKTTMRAIAKEAGVSVGNAYYYFDGKEHLIQGFYDRIAAEHQAAVREVLARETELEARLGGVLTAWLDIATPYHEFAVQFFKNAADPDSPLSPFSPESEHARLEAISVHRQVLAGATKTKVPDELRDILPELMWLSQMGLVLYWIFDRTEGRERSYRLAERGARLTARGVSLARFRVLRPLVREVHELFTDFLPGMTRALPDPGKKSD
;
A
#
# COMPACT_ATOMS: atom_id res chain seq x y z
N MET A 1 9.15 7.63 -23.16
CA MET A 1 8.37 8.60 -22.39
C MET A 1 8.18 9.88 -23.20
N SER A 2 6.96 10.38 -23.27
CA SER A 2 6.63 11.67 -23.87
C SER A 2 7.21 12.85 -23.06
N LYS A 3 7.33 14.02 -23.66
CA LYS A 3 7.76 15.26 -22.97
C LYS A 3 6.82 15.62 -21.80
N SER A 4 5.54 15.29 -21.95
CA SER A 4 4.51 15.47 -20.92
C SER A 4 4.79 14.59 -19.69
N GLU A 5 5.04 13.29 -19.92
CA GLU A 5 5.38 12.33 -18.85
C GLU A 5 6.67 12.69 -18.12
N GLN A 6 7.70 13.15 -18.85
CA GLN A 6 8.96 13.61 -18.26
C GLN A 6 8.75 14.82 -17.36
N THR A 7 7.91 15.78 -17.79
CA THR A 7 7.59 16.98 -16.98
C THR A 7 6.81 16.59 -15.73
N ARG A 8 5.83 15.68 -15.85
CA ARG A 8 5.07 15.18 -14.70
C ARG A 8 5.99 14.48 -13.69
N ALA A 9 6.89 13.62 -14.15
CA ALA A 9 7.86 12.94 -13.30
C ALA A 9 8.79 13.93 -12.58
N LEU A 10 9.33 14.93 -13.30
CA LEU A 10 10.19 15.97 -12.74
C LEU A 10 9.49 16.75 -11.60
N ILE A 11 8.22 17.12 -11.79
CA ILE A 11 7.45 17.83 -10.77
C ILE A 11 7.26 16.94 -9.53
N LEU A 12 6.92 15.66 -9.72
CA LEU A 12 6.72 14.71 -8.62
C LEU A 12 8.02 14.46 -7.83
N GLU A 13 9.13 14.22 -8.52
CA GLU A 13 10.45 14.04 -7.90
C GLU A 13 10.87 15.27 -7.09
N THR A 14 10.68 16.46 -7.68
CA THR A 14 10.98 17.72 -7.00
C THR A 14 10.10 17.92 -5.77
N ALA A 15 8.80 17.61 -5.87
CA ALA A 15 7.88 17.71 -4.76
C ALA A 15 8.28 16.80 -3.60
N MET A 16 8.57 15.52 -3.89
CA MET A 16 8.98 14.55 -2.88
C MET A 16 10.26 14.95 -2.17
N ARG A 17 11.27 15.42 -2.92
CA ARG A 17 12.50 15.94 -2.32
C ARG A 17 12.22 17.12 -1.40
N LEU A 18 11.40 18.08 -1.84
CA LEU A 18 11.01 19.22 -1.01
C LEU A 18 10.19 18.80 0.22
N PHE A 19 9.33 17.79 0.11
CA PHE A 19 8.59 17.25 1.24
C PHE A 19 9.52 16.59 2.27
N GLN A 20 10.56 15.89 1.82
CA GLN A 20 11.57 15.30 2.71
C GLN A 20 12.41 16.38 3.41
N GLU A 21 12.84 17.40 2.67
CA GLU A 21 13.71 18.48 3.19
C GLU A 21 12.96 19.46 4.11
N ARG A 22 11.70 19.81 3.79
CA ARG A 22 10.96 20.91 4.43
C ARG A 22 9.71 20.46 5.17
N GLY A 23 9.28 19.22 4.98
CA GLY A 23 7.98 18.71 5.40
C GLY A 23 6.86 19.05 4.41
N TYR A 24 5.81 18.22 4.42
CA TYR A 24 4.63 18.39 3.56
C TYR A 24 3.91 19.73 3.79
N ASP A 25 3.68 20.10 5.05
CA ASP A 25 2.86 21.26 5.42
C ASP A 25 3.48 22.58 4.93
N LYS A 26 4.80 22.71 5.08
CA LYS A 26 5.57 23.94 4.75
C LYS A 26 5.88 24.06 3.26
N THR A 27 5.71 22.99 2.50
CA THR A 27 5.95 23.00 1.06
C THR A 27 4.72 23.52 0.32
N THR A 28 4.91 24.32 -0.73
CA THR A 28 3.81 24.90 -1.55
C THR A 28 3.98 24.53 -3.01
N MET A 29 2.87 24.47 -3.76
CA MET A 29 2.90 24.26 -5.23
C MET A 29 3.79 25.27 -5.95
N ARG A 30 3.83 26.52 -5.47
CA ARG A 30 4.70 27.58 -6.02
C ARG A 30 6.18 27.28 -5.80
N ALA A 31 6.55 26.79 -4.61
CA ALA A 31 7.93 26.40 -4.32
C ALA A 31 8.36 25.21 -5.20
N ILE A 32 7.48 24.22 -5.35
CA ILE A 32 7.71 23.05 -6.22
C ILE A 32 7.92 23.48 -7.67
N ALA A 33 7.01 24.31 -8.22
CA ALA A 33 7.11 24.79 -9.60
C ALA A 33 8.42 25.55 -9.85
N LYS A 34 8.79 26.45 -8.92
CA LYS A 34 10.04 27.21 -8.98
C LYS A 34 11.26 26.29 -9.00
N GLU A 35 11.29 25.31 -8.10
CA GLU A 35 12.40 24.38 -7.95
C GLU A 35 12.51 23.43 -9.15
N ALA A 36 11.38 23.00 -9.70
CA ALA A 36 11.30 22.14 -10.88
C ALA A 36 11.57 22.90 -12.20
N GLY A 37 11.74 24.24 -12.15
CA GLY A 37 11.97 25.06 -13.34
C GLY A 37 10.76 25.16 -14.27
N VAL A 38 9.54 24.99 -13.76
CA VAL A 38 8.29 25.08 -14.52
C VAL A 38 7.43 26.26 -14.05
N SER A 39 6.49 26.71 -14.89
CA SER A 39 5.51 27.70 -14.45
C SER A 39 4.54 27.10 -13.44
N VAL A 40 4.01 27.93 -12.53
CA VAL A 40 3.01 27.49 -11.54
C VAL A 40 1.78 26.90 -12.23
N GLY A 41 1.30 27.52 -13.32
CA GLY A 41 0.19 27.00 -14.10
C GLY A 41 0.49 25.63 -14.72
N ASN A 42 1.72 25.39 -15.17
CA ASN A 42 2.13 24.08 -15.68
C ASN A 42 2.19 23.04 -14.55
N ALA A 43 2.60 23.42 -13.33
CA ALA A 43 2.55 22.52 -12.19
C ALA A 43 1.11 22.12 -11.82
N TYR A 44 0.18 23.08 -11.77
CA TYR A 44 -1.25 22.80 -11.52
C TYR A 44 -1.91 22.02 -12.65
N TYR A 45 -1.45 22.18 -13.90
CA TYR A 45 -1.93 21.36 -15.02
C TYR A 45 -1.68 19.86 -14.81
N TYR A 46 -0.55 19.48 -14.19
CA TYR A 46 -0.23 18.08 -13.91
C TYR A 46 -0.77 17.58 -12.55
N PHE A 47 -0.82 18.46 -11.55
CA PHE A 47 -1.21 18.12 -10.19
C PHE A 47 -2.06 19.23 -9.59
N ASP A 48 -3.34 18.93 -9.36
CA ASP A 48 -4.29 19.88 -8.78
C ASP A 48 -4.13 19.98 -7.25
N GLY A 49 -2.96 20.45 -6.81
CA GLY A 49 -2.61 20.59 -5.41
C GLY A 49 -1.60 19.56 -4.90
N LYS A 50 -1.29 19.65 -3.59
CA LYS A 50 -0.26 18.83 -2.95
C LYS A 50 -0.75 17.42 -2.69
N GLU A 51 -2.05 17.27 -2.53
CA GLU A 51 -2.75 16.01 -2.32
C GLU A 51 -2.56 15.09 -3.53
N HIS A 52 -2.74 15.63 -4.75
CA HIS A 52 -2.49 14.91 -6.00
C HIS A 52 -1.03 14.48 -6.19
N LEU A 53 -0.07 15.21 -5.61
CA LEU A 53 1.35 14.81 -5.61
C LEU A 53 1.58 13.61 -4.69
N ILE A 54 0.88 13.52 -3.55
CA ILE A 54 0.94 12.34 -2.68
C ILE A 54 0.31 11.13 -3.37
N GLN A 55 -0.81 11.31 -4.06
CA GLN A 55 -1.39 10.22 -4.85
C GLN A 55 -0.42 9.74 -5.94
N GLY A 56 0.23 10.66 -6.65
CA GLY A 56 1.29 10.31 -7.59
C GLY A 56 2.48 9.57 -6.95
N PHE A 57 2.80 9.88 -5.69
CA PHE A 57 3.82 9.14 -4.92
C PHE A 57 3.34 7.72 -4.56
N TYR A 58 2.10 7.55 -4.10
CA TYR A 58 1.53 6.24 -3.82
C TYR A 58 1.47 5.35 -5.07
N ASP A 59 1.08 5.92 -6.22
CA ASP A 59 1.09 5.20 -7.50
C ASP A 59 2.51 4.77 -7.87
N ARG A 60 3.49 5.67 -7.67
CA ARG A 60 4.90 5.39 -7.97
C ARG A 60 5.45 4.26 -7.10
N ILE A 61 5.24 4.32 -5.79
CA ILE A 61 5.74 3.27 -4.87
C ILE A 61 5.03 1.93 -5.11
N ALA A 62 3.73 1.94 -5.46
CA ALA A 62 3.00 0.74 -5.84
C ALA A 62 3.60 0.12 -7.12
N ALA A 63 3.90 0.93 -8.14
CA ALA A 63 4.52 0.46 -9.38
C ALA A 63 5.96 -0.05 -9.16
N GLU A 64 6.76 0.65 -8.35
CA GLU A 64 8.10 0.20 -7.94
C GLU A 64 8.03 -1.15 -7.21
N HIS A 65 7.07 -1.31 -6.30
CA HIS A 65 6.85 -2.57 -5.59
C HIS A 65 6.47 -3.70 -6.53
N GLN A 66 5.51 -3.46 -7.44
CA GLN A 66 5.11 -4.43 -8.45
C GLN A 66 6.27 -4.88 -9.35
N ALA A 67 7.18 -3.97 -9.69
CA ALA A 67 8.38 -4.32 -10.45
C ALA A 67 9.35 -5.17 -9.61
N ALA A 68 9.60 -4.78 -8.36
CA ALA A 68 10.54 -5.44 -7.46
C ALA A 68 10.13 -6.89 -7.09
N VAL A 69 8.83 -7.17 -7.00
CA VAL A 69 8.34 -8.50 -6.59
C VAL A 69 8.33 -9.54 -7.71
N ARG A 70 8.53 -9.16 -8.98
CA ARG A 70 8.41 -10.08 -10.12
C ARG A 70 9.30 -11.32 -9.98
N GLU A 71 10.54 -11.13 -9.58
CA GLU A 71 11.50 -12.23 -9.43
C GLU A 71 11.11 -13.16 -8.27
N VAL A 72 10.75 -12.58 -7.12
CA VAL A 72 10.27 -13.34 -5.95
C VAL A 72 9.06 -14.18 -6.30
N LEU A 73 8.07 -13.59 -6.99
CA LEU A 73 6.83 -14.26 -7.38
C LEU A 73 7.03 -15.26 -8.51
N ALA A 74 8.11 -15.17 -9.30
CA ALA A 74 8.46 -16.18 -10.29
C ALA A 74 9.18 -17.38 -9.66
N ARG A 75 10.02 -17.14 -8.64
CA ARG A 75 10.88 -18.15 -8.01
C ARG A 75 10.17 -18.97 -6.92
N GLU A 76 9.38 -18.32 -6.08
CA GLU A 76 8.83 -18.95 -4.86
C GLU A 76 7.44 -19.55 -5.10
N THR A 77 7.18 -20.77 -4.62
CA THR A 77 5.87 -21.43 -4.75
C THR A 77 5.12 -21.61 -3.42
N GLU A 78 5.81 -21.43 -2.29
CA GLU A 78 5.23 -21.53 -0.96
C GLU A 78 4.65 -20.20 -0.51
N LEU A 79 3.45 -20.20 0.11
CA LEU A 79 2.79 -18.97 0.53
C LEU A 79 3.63 -18.12 1.49
N GLU A 80 4.28 -18.75 2.48
CA GLU A 80 5.14 -18.06 3.45
C GLU A 80 6.31 -17.35 2.75
N ALA A 81 7.01 -18.05 1.84
CA ALA A 81 8.16 -17.51 1.12
C ALA A 81 7.76 -16.39 0.16
N ARG A 82 6.64 -16.56 -0.56
CA ARG A 82 6.08 -15.54 -1.46
C ARG A 82 5.73 -14.27 -0.69
N LEU A 83 4.94 -14.38 0.38
CA LEU A 83 4.53 -13.23 1.18
C LEU A 83 5.74 -12.57 1.87
N GLY A 84 6.64 -13.35 2.45
CA GLY A 84 7.85 -12.84 3.10
C GLY A 84 8.74 -12.06 2.14
N GLY A 85 8.98 -12.58 0.94
CA GLY A 85 9.76 -11.89 -0.08
C GLY A 85 9.06 -10.63 -0.61
N VAL A 86 7.73 -10.65 -0.79
CA VAL A 86 6.95 -9.47 -1.17
C VAL A 86 7.05 -8.35 -0.13
N LEU A 87 6.90 -8.67 1.15
CA LEU A 87 6.99 -7.69 2.24
C LEU A 87 8.42 -7.16 2.41
N THR A 88 9.42 -8.02 2.20
CA THR A 88 10.85 -7.62 2.22
C THR A 88 11.15 -6.65 1.08
N ALA A 89 10.73 -6.99 -0.14
CA ALA A 89 10.89 -6.10 -1.29
C ALA A 89 10.22 -4.74 -1.06
N TRP A 90 9.05 -4.71 -0.40
CA TRP A 90 8.40 -3.46 0.00
C TRP A 90 9.25 -2.62 0.97
N LEU A 91 9.90 -3.25 1.95
CA LEU A 91 10.79 -2.55 2.88
C LEU A 91 12.03 -1.99 2.16
N ASP A 92 12.59 -2.73 1.21
CA ASP A 92 13.76 -2.32 0.42
C ASP A 92 13.46 -1.04 -0.38
N ILE A 93 12.36 -1.04 -1.16
CA ILE A 93 11.93 0.15 -1.93
C ILE A 93 11.45 1.30 -1.02
N ALA A 94 10.88 1.02 0.15
CA ALA A 94 10.43 2.06 1.09
C ALA A 94 11.59 2.75 1.83
N THR A 95 12.76 2.09 1.95
CA THR A 95 13.90 2.55 2.76
C THR A 95 14.32 4.01 2.49
N PRO A 96 14.47 4.48 1.23
CA PRO A 96 14.85 5.87 0.96
C PRO A 96 13.82 6.90 1.43
N TYR A 97 12.56 6.49 1.63
CA TYR A 97 11.45 7.36 1.98
C TYR A 97 11.14 7.38 3.49
N HIS A 98 11.95 6.74 4.32
CA HIS A 98 11.66 6.60 5.76
C HIS A 98 11.48 7.94 6.48
N GLU A 99 12.42 8.88 6.30
CA GLU A 99 12.33 10.20 6.94
C GLU A 99 11.10 10.99 6.50
N PHE A 100 10.76 10.88 5.20
CA PHE A 100 9.55 11.47 4.67
C PHE A 100 8.30 10.83 5.30
N ALA A 101 8.23 9.50 5.36
CA ALA A 101 7.11 8.76 5.93
C ALA A 101 6.87 9.12 7.41
N VAL A 102 7.93 9.27 8.21
CA VAL A 102 7.85 9.71 9.62
C VAL A 102 7.22 11.10 9.73
N GLN A 103 7.66 12.05 8.91
CA GLN A 103 7.12 13.42 8.94
C GLN A 103 5.70 13.49 8.39
N PHE A 104 5.40 12.67 7.40
CA PHE A 104 4.13 12.65 6.68
C PHE A 104 3.04 11.86 7.40
N PHE A 105 3.41 10.92 8.28
CA PHE A 105 2.48 10.04 9.00
C PHE A 105 1.31 10.80 9.63
N LYS A 106 1.57 11.93 10.30
CA LYS A 106 0.52 12.74 10.94
C LYS A 106 -0.56 13.25 9.96
N ASN A 107 -0.23 13.41 8.68
CA ASN A 107 -1.13 13.92 7.65
C ASN A 107 -1.91 12.79 6.96
N ALA A 108 -1.31 11.60 6.88
CA ALA A 108 -1.90 10.40 6.29
C ALA A 108 -2.65 9.51 7.30
N ALA A 109 -2.39 9.67 8.60
CA ALA A 109 -3.01 8.88 9.66
C ALA A 109 -4.45 9.33 10.00
N ASP A 110 -4.85 10.52 9.54
CA ASP A 110 -6.23 10.98 9.65
C ASP A 110 -7.12 10.17 8.66
N PRO A 111 -8.08 9.38 9.15
CA PRO A 111 -8.93 8.56 8.28
C PRO A 111 -9.82 9.36 7.34
N ASP A 112 -10.12 10.62 7.67
CA ASP A 112 -10.95 11.51 6.86
C ASP A 112 -10.12 12.34 5.85
N SER A 113 -8.80 12.20 5.89
CA SER A 113 -7.88 12.90 4.98
C SER A 113 -7.80 12.22 3.62
N PRO A 114 -7.78 12.96 2.50
CA PRO A 114 -7.53 12.41 1.17
C PRO A 114 -6.10 11.88 1.00
N LEU A 115 -5.25 12.05 2.01
CA LEU A 115 -3.88 11.54 2.06
C LEU A 115 -3.80 10.15 2.71
N SER A 116 -4.89 9.71 3.34
CA SER A 116 -4.97 8.39 3.95
C SER A 116 -4.88 7.31 2.87
N PRO A 117 -4.11 6.22 3.10
CA PRO A 117 -4.09 5.09 2.17
C PRO A 117 -5.46 4.38 2.06
N PHE A 118 -6.37 4.65 3.00
CA PHE A 118 -7.74 4.14 3.02
C PHE A 118 -8.73 5.05 2.30
N SER A 119 -8.32 6.26 1.90
CA SER A 119 -9.23 7.22 1.28
C SER A 119 -9.66 6.80 -0.12
N PRO A 120 -10.79 7.34 -0.64
CA PRO A 120 -11.20 7.14 -2.03
C PRO A 120 -10.14 7.60 -3.04
N GLU A 121 -9.43 8.68 -2.75
CA GLU A 121 -8.37 9.24 -3.61
C GLU A 121 -7.19 8.27 -3.78
N SER A 122 -6.90 7.48 -2.75
CA SER A 122 -5.84 6.46 -2.75
C SER A 122 -6.28 5.11 -3.33
N GLU A 123 -7.48 5.01 -3.91
CA GLU A 123 -8.04 3.75 -4.43
C GLU A 123 -7.14 3.09 -5.46
N HIS A 124 -6.60 3.85 -6.42
CA HIS A 124 -5.77 3.27 -7.47
C HIS A 124 -4.54 2.56 -6.90
N ALA A 125 -3.72 3.27 -6.11
CA ALA A 125 -2.56 2.68 -5.45
C ALA A 125 -2.92 1.51 -4.53
N ARG A 126 -4.04 1.60 -3.80
CA ARG A 126 -4.53 0.52 -2.93
C ARG A 126 -4.88 -0.73 -3.74
N LEU A 127 -5.60 -0.60 -4.85
CA LEU A 127 -5.95 -1.73 -5.71
C LEU A 127 -4.71 -2.36 -6.36
N GLU A 128 -3.75 -1.56 -6.79
CA GLU A 128 -2.46 -2.05 -7.32
C GLU A 128 -1.65 -2.81 -6.25
N ALA A 129 -1.65 -2.33 -5.00
CA ALA A 129 -1.02 -3.02 -3.89
C ALA A 129 -1.75 -4.32 -3.51
N ILE A 130 -3.08 -4.32 -3.46
CA ILE A 130 -3.89 -5.53 -3.23
C ILE A 130 -3.68 -6.56 -4.35
N SER A 131 -3.50 -6.11 -5.60
CA SER A 131 -3.19 -6.98 -6.74
C SER A 131 -1.91 -7.81 -6.52
N VAL A 132 -0.88 -7.25 -5.87
CA VAL A 132 0.32 -8.02 -5.49
C VAL A 132 -0.04 -9.16 -4.55
N HIS A 133 -0.89 -8.94 -3.55
CA HIS A 133 -1.35 -10.00 -2.63
C HIS A 133 -2.22 -11.04 -3.32
N ARG A 134 -3.03 -10.65 -4.32
CA ARG A 134 -3.73 -11.60 -5.19
C ARG A 134 -2.75 -12.50 -5.93
N GLN A 135 -1.67 -11.95 -6.47
CA GLN A 135 -0.61 -12.72 -7.14
C GLN A 135 0.15 -13.64 -6.17
N VAL A 136 0.37 -13.21 -4.92
CA VAL A 136 0.94 -14.05 -3.86
C VAL A 136 0.09 -15.30 -3.68
N LEU A 137 -1.22 -15.16 -3.48
CA LEU A 137 -2.13 -16.29 -3.28
C LEU A 137 -2.28 -17.16 -4.53
N ALA A 138 -2.44 -16.55 -5.71
CA ALA A 138 -2.65 -17.28 -6.96
C ALA A 138 -1.45 -18.18 -7.33
N GLY A 139 -0.22 -17.77 -7.02
CA GLY A 139 0.99 -18.55 -7.26
C GLY A 139 1.37 -19.52 -6.13
N ALA A 140 0.62 -19.55 -5.01
CA ALA A 140 0.90 -20.42 -3.88
C ALA A 140 0.34 -21.84 -4.10
N THR A 141 1.03 -22.65 -4.91
CA THR A 141 0.53 -23.94 -5.42
C THR A 141 0.20 -24.99 -4.35
N LYS A 142 0.86 -24.95 -3.19
CA LYS A 142 0.63 -25.91 -2.09
C LYS A 142 -0.43 -25.48 -1.08
N THR A 143 -0.85 -24.21 -1.12
CA THR A 143 -1.84 -23.68 -0.17
C THR A 143 -3.22 -23.60 -0.83
N LYS A 144 -4.16 -24.43 -0.35
CA LYS A 144 -5.55 -24.36 -0.83
C LYS A 144 -6.28 -23.20 -0.18
N VAL A 145 -6.62 -22.20 -0.98
CA VAL A 145 -7.44 -21.06 -0.56
C VAL A 145 -8.91 -21.35 -0.88
N PRO A 146 -9.82 -21.34 0.12
CA PRO A 146 -11.25 -21.47 -0.13
C PRO A 146 -11.77 -20.35 -1.05
N ASP A 147 -12.62 -20.69 -2.01
CA ASP A 147 -13.16 -19.74 -2.99
C ASP A 147 -13.84 -18.54 -2.32
N GLU A 148 -14.58 -18.78 -1.24
CA GLU A 148 -15.25 -17.75 -0.43
C GLU A 148 -14.30 -16.75 0.25
N LEU A 149 -13.00 -17.05 0.33
CA LEU A 149 -12.00 -16.20 0.97
C LEU A 149 -11.03 -15.57 -0.04
N ARG A 150 -11.16 -15.86 -1.34
CA ARG A 150 -10.21 -15.40 -2.36
C ARG A 150 -10.20 -13.89 -2.53
N ASP A 151 -11.33 -13.23 -2.29
CA ASP A 151 -11.44 -11.77 -2.40
C ASP A 151 -11.10 -11.07 -1.07
N ILE A 152 -11.33 -11.74 0.06
CA ILE A 152 -11.10 -11.22 1.42
C ILE A 152 -9.62 -11.28 1.82
N LEU A 153 -8.94 -12.39 1.54
CA LEU A 153 -7.56 -12.59 2.00
C LEU A 153 -6.54 -11.58 1.44
N PRO A 154 -6.57 -11.19 0.15
CA PRO A 154 -5.69 -10.15 -0.38
C PRO A 154 -5.82 -8.82 0.39
N GLU A 155 -7.04 -8.45 0.75
CA GLU A 155 -7.33 -7.25 1.53
C GLU A 155 -6.80 -7.35 2.96
N LEU A 156 -7.00 -8.49 3.64
CA LEU A 156 -6.43 -8.73 4.98
C LEU A 156 -4.89 -8.76 4.96
N MET A 157 -4.28 -9.28 3.89
CA MET A 157 -2.83 -9.28 3.70
C MET A 157 -2.31 -7.85 3.46
N TRP A 158 -3.03 -7.05 2.68
CA TRP A 158 -2.74 -5.63 2.51
C TRP A 158 -2.88 -4.84 3.83
N LEU A 159 -3.91 -5.12 4.64
CA LEU A 159 -4.03 -4.55 5.99
C LEU A 159 -2.85 -4.93 6.89
N SER A 160 -2.40 -6.19 6.82
CA SER A 160 -1.20 -6.64 7.53
C SER A 160 0.05 -5.87 7.06
N GLN A 161 0.15 -5.58 5.76
CA GLN A 161 1.19 -4.71 5.22
C GLN A 161 1.06 -3.27 5.74
N MET A 162 -0.14 -2.70 5.85
CA MET A 162 -0.33 -1.38 6.48
C MET A 162 0.10 -1.37 7.95
N GLY A 163 -0.16 -2.45 8.68
CA GLY A 163 0.39 -2.65 10.03
C GLY A 163 1.92 -2.71 10.05
N LEU A 164 2.54 -3.35 9.06
CA LEU A 164 4.00 -3.34 8.88
C LEU A 164 4.54 -1.94 8.53
N VAL A 165 3.87 -1.19 7.66
CA VAL A 165 4.22 0.20 7.33
C VAL A 165 4.21 1.05 8.58
N LEU A 166 3.13 0.96 9.36
CA LEU A 166 2.99 1.67 10.64
C LEU A 166 4.14 1.31 11.58
N TYR A 167 4.43 0.02 11.77
CA TYR A 167 5.54 -0.41 12.61
C TYR A 167 6.88 0.13 12.09
N TRP A 168 7.12 0.06 10.78
CA TRP A 168 8.36 0.50 10.14
C TRP A 168 8.61 2.00 10.27
N ILE A 169 7.56 2.83 10.22
CA ILE A 169 7.66 4.27 10.51
C ILE A 169 8.25 4.51 11.90
N PHE A 170 7.90 3.68 12.88
CA PHE A 170 8.37 3.82 14.26
C PHE A 170 9.61 2.99 14.62
N ASP A 171 10.10 2.16 13.70
CA ASP A 171 11.28 1.33 13.95
C ASP A 171 12.57 2.17 13.89
N ARG A 172 13.24 2.27 15.04
CA ARG A 172 14.49 3.01 15.23
C ARG A 172 15.73 2.11 15.25
N THR A 173 15.57 0.82 15.01
CA THR A 173 16.71 -0.11 14.95
C THR A 173 17.58 0.15 13.73
N GLU A 174 18.86 -0.23 13.80
CA GLU A 174 19.78 -0.12 12.69
C GLU A 174 19.25 -0.89 11.48
N GLY A 175 19.21 -0.23 10.31
CA GLY A 175 18.61 -0.81 9.10
C GLY A 175 17.14 -1.20 9.22
N ARG A 176 16.43 -0.80 10.30
CA ARG A 176 15.05 -1.22 10.60
C ARG A 176 14.92 -2.75 10.67
N GLU A 177 15.93 -3.41 11.23
CA GLU A 177 15.99 -4.87 11.35
C GLU A 177 14.76 -5.50 12.04
N ARG A 178 14.05 -4.76 12.91
CA ARG A 178 12.82 -5.27 13.54
C ARG A 178 11.65 -5.31 12.56
N SER A 179 11.53 -4.33 11.65
CA SER A 179 10.55 -4.37 10.57
C SER A 179 10.76 -5.56 9.64
N TYR A 180 12.01 -5.85 9.24
CA TYR A 180 12.31 -7.04 8.43
C TYR A 180 11.95 -8.33 9.16
N ARG A 181 12.28 -8.44 10.46
CA ARG A 181 11.87 -9.60 11.28
C ARG A 181 10.35 -9.69 11.47
N LEU A 182 9.66 -8.55 11.56
CA LEU A 182 8.20 -8.51 11.64
C LEU A 182 7.57 -8.99 10.32
N ALA A 183 8.12 -8.59 9.18
CA ALA A 183 7.68 -9.08 7.86
C ALA A 183 7.82 -10.60 7.75
N GLU A 184 8.98 -11.16 8.14
CA GLU A 184 9.22 -12.61 8.12
C GLU A 184 8.25 -13.37 9.04
N ARG A 185 8.14 -12.96 10.31
CA ARG A 185 7.26 -13.63 11.28
C ARG A 185 5.78 -13.44 10.95
N GLY A 186 5.41 -12.27 10.45
CA GLY A 186 4.07 -11.94 9.98
C GLY A 186 3.68 -12.83 8.79
N ALA A 187 4.57 -12.99 7.80
CA ALA A 187 4.34 -13.88 6.67
C ALA A 187 4.09 -15.33 7.10
N ARG A 188 4.88 -15.84 8.05
CA ARG A 188 4.68 -17.18 8.65
C ARG A 188 3.32 -17.31 9.34
N LEU A 189 2.94 -16.31 10.14
CA LEU A 189 1.66 -16.32 10.85
C LEU A 189 0.49 -16.29 9.86
N THR A 190 0.54 -15.41 8.87
CA THR A 190 -0.49 -15.29 7.82
C THR A 190 -0.61 -16.57 7.02
N ALA A 191 0.49 -17.18 6.58
CA ALA A 191 0.46 -18.44 5.83
C ALA A 191 -0.18 -19.59 6.64
N ARG A 192 0.11 -19.66 7.95
CA ARG A 192 -0.55 -20.62 8.85
C ARG A 192 -2.04 -20.31 9.00
N GLY A 193 -2.41 -19.04 9.15
CA GLY A 193 -3.80 -18.59 9.22
C GLY A 193 -4.60 -18.99 7.98
N VAL A 194 -4.07 -18.72 6.79
CA VAL A 194 -4.69 -19.11 5.51
C VAL A 194 -4.83 -20.64 5.40
N SER A 195 -3.78 -21.38 5.77
CA SER A 195 -3.83 -22.86 5.76
C SER A 195 -4.88 -23.41 6.73
N LEU A 196 -5.08 -22.77 7.87
CA LEU A 196 -6.12 -23.13 8.85
C LEU A 196 -7.53 -22.74 8.37
N ALA A 197 -7.68 -21.65 7.62
CA ALA A 197 -8.97 -21.20 7.08
C ALA A 197 -9.61 -22.22 6.11
N ARG A 198 -8.88 -23.24 5.66
CA ARG A 198 -9.46 -24.39 4.94
C ARG A 198 -10.51 -25.12 5.77
N PHE A 199 -10.35 -25.14 7.10
CA PHE A 199 -11.33 -25.73 8.03
C PHE A 199 -12.53 -24.81 8.17
N ARG A 200 -13.72 -25.32 7.85
CA ARG A 200 -14.99 -24.56 7.86
C ARG A 200 -15.28 -23.84 9.18
N VAL A 201 -14.86 -24.40 10.30
CA VAL A 201 -15.07 -23.83 11.65
C VAL A 201 -14.37 -22.48 11.85
N LEU A 202 -13.28 -22.20 11.12
CA LEU A 202 -12.53 -20.95 11.26
C LEU A 202 -12.95 -19.85 10.29
N ARG A 203 -13.79 -20.17 9.29
CA ARG A 203 -14.20 -19.21 8.26
C ARG A 203 -15.10 -18.07 8.78
N PRO A 204 -16.03 -18.29 9.73
CA PRO A 204 -16.79 -17.20 10.32
C PRO A 204 -15.90 -16.14 10.97
N LEU A 205 -14.84 -16.55 11.69
CA LEU A 205 -13.90 -15.62 12.31
C LEU A 205 -13.15 -14.77 11.26
N VAL A 206 -12.73 -15.37 10.15
CA VAL A 206 -12.07 -14.63 9.06
C VAL A 206 -13.00 -13.57 8.46
N ARG A 207 -14.29 -13.89 8.31
CA ARG A 207 -15.30 -12.93 7.85
C ARG A 207 -15.52 -11.82 8.86
N GLU A 208 -15.72 -12.16 10.13
CA GLU A 208 -15.96 -11.17 11.19
C GLU A 208 -14.79 -10.17 11.32
N VAL A 209 -13.54 -10.65 11.18
CA VAL A 209 -12.36 -9.78 11.14
C VAL A 209 -12.39 -8.86 9.91
N HIS A 210 -12.77 -9.36 8.74
CA HIS A 210 -12.87 -8.53 7.54
C HIS A 210 -14.02 -7.51 7.63
N GLU A 211 -15.18 -7.92 8.09
CA GLU A 211 -16.36 -7.08 8.33
C GLU A 211 -16.04 -5.94 9.31
N LEU A 212 -15.33 -6.24 10.39
CA LEU A 212 -14.83 -5.23 11.33
C LEU A 212 -13.96 -4.17 10.64
N PHE A 213 -13.15 -4.53 9.64
CA PHE A 213 -12.36 -3.54 8.93
C PHE A 213 -13.18 -2.83 7.85
N THR A 214 -14.09 -3.50 7.15
CA THR A 214 -14.94 -2.86 6.14
C THR A 214 -15.92 -1.84 6.73
N ASP A 215 -16.37 -2.06 7.97
CA ASP A 215 -17.33 -1.18 8.63
C ASP A 215 -16.67 0.09 9.20
N PHE A 216 -15.38 0.01 9.54
CA PHE A 216 -14.67 1.06 10.26
C PHE A 216 -13.52 1.70 9.47
N LEU A 217 -13.07 1.10 8.35
CA LEU A 217 -12.06 1.67 7.46
C LEU A 217 -12.63 1.86 6.04
N PRO A 218 -12.47 3.06 5.45
CA PRO A 218 -12.84 3.28 4.06
C PRO A 218 -11.95 2.46 3.11
N GLY A 219 -12.46 2.21 1.90
CA GLY A 219 -11.67 1.63 0.80
C GLY A 219 -11.51 0.10 0.80
N MET A 220 -12.11 -0.61 1.77
CA MET A 220 -12.19 -2.07 1.80
C MET A 220 -13.47 -2.55 1.07
N THR A 221 -13.41 -3.68 0.37
CA THR A 221 -14.57 -4.19 -0.38
C THR A 221 -15.57 -4.81 0.59
N ARG A 222 -16.85 -4.44 0.52
CA ARG A 222 -17.90 -5.16 1.27
C ARG A 222 -18.03 -6.57 0.70
N ALA A 223 -17.79 -7.58 1.53
CA ALA A 223 -17.71 -8.98 1.07
C ALA A 223 -19.03 -9.59 0.57
N LEU A 224 -20.18 -8.92 0.71
CA LEU A 224 -21.49 -9.41 0.26
C LEU A 224 -22.39 -8.25 -0.16
N PRO A 225 -23.34 -8.45 -1.11
CA PRO A 225 -24.44 -7.52 -1.26
C PRO A 225 -25.19 -7.45 0.06
N ASP A 226 -25.50 -6.24 0.50
CA ASP A 226 -26.39 -6.00 1.62
C ASP A 226 -27.66 -6.84 1.43
N PRO A 227 -27.97 -7.82 2.32
CA PRO A 227 -29.18 -8.62 2.19
C PRO A 227 -30.47 -7.78 2.26
N GLY A 228 -30.37 -6.49 2.63
CA GLY A 228 -31.44 -5.51 2.60
C GLY A 228 -31.58 -4.69 1.31
N LYS A 229 -30.62 -4.69 0.38
CA LYS A 229 -30.78 -4.02 -0.93
C LYS A 229 -31.44 -4.96 -1.92
N LYS A 230 -32.77 -4.91 -1.98
CA LYS A 230 -33.50 -5.38 -3.16
C LYS A 230 -33.01 -4.56 -4.36
N SER A 231 -32.61 -5.25 -5.42
CA SER A 231 -32.43 -4.67 -6.74
C SER A 231 -33.77 -4.08 -7.20
N ASP A 232 -33.81 -2.77 -7.38
CA ASP A 232 -34.85 -2.10 -8.17
C ASP A 232 -34.72 -2.44 -9.66
#